data_AF-A0A7S4RNY2-F1
#
_entry.id   AF-A0A7S4RNY2-F1
#
_cell.length_a   1.000
_cell.length_b   1.000
_cell.length_c   1.000
_cell.angle_alpha   90.00
_cell.angle_beta   90.00
_cell.angle_gamma   90.00
#
_symmetry.space_group_name_H-M   'P 1'
#
loop_
_entity.id
_entity.type
_entity.pdbx_description
1 polymer ?
#
loop_
_entity_poly.entity_id
_entity_poly.type
_entity_poly.pdbx_seq_one_letter_code
_entity_poly.pdbx_strand_id
1 'polypeptide(L)'
;MLSPELILLSGKSGTGKTALVQNLCSTVSATNSFFVSGKFDQMKQSEPYTAFVTAFDRLCEIAVSNEKSSADLREQSSILAIKSALCSNIGSESALLTDIIPNLSLFFGNQQKPSINDPSASIGYKTAKNRFDFLLRQFVRSFCGEKTLVLFLDDLQWADVASLELL
;
A
#
# COMPACT_ATOMS: atom_id res chain seq x y z
N MET A 1 -6.34 -1.56 19.48
CA MET A 1 -5.53 -1.30 18.27
C MET A 1 -5.06 -2.66 17.78
N LEU A 2 -5.33 -3.02 16.53
CA LEU A 2 -4.78 -4.26 15.96
C LEU A 2 -3.25 -4.10 15.83
N SER A 3 -2.49 -5.06 16.33
CA SER A 3 -1.05 -5.17 16.06
C SER A 3 -0.84 -5.67 14.62
N PRO A 4 0.20 -5.21 13.92
CA PRO A 4 0.61 -5.89 12.70
C PRO A 4 1.08 -7.31 13.06
N GLU A 5 0.61 -8.29 12.30
CA GLU A 5 1.03 -9.69 12.43
C GLU A 5 1.79 -10.11 11.17
N LEU A 6 2.94 -10.76 11.34
CA LEU A 6 3.77 -11.25 10.23
C LEU A 6 3.74 -12.78 10.22
N ILE A 7 3.34 -13.36 9.09
CA ILE A 7 3.35 -14.81 8.86
C ILE A 7 4.29 -15.11 7.70
N LEU A 8 5.30 -15.95 7.96
CA LEU A 8 6.25 -16.40 6.94
C LEU A 8 5.92 -17.83 6.49
N LEU A 9 5.66 -17.99 5.18
CA LEU A 9 5.39 -19.28 4.56
C LEU A 9 6.61 -19.73 3.74
N SER A 10 7.25 -20.81 4.18
CA SER A 10 8.42 -21.38 3.49
C SER A 10 8.14 -22.80 2.99
N GLY A 11 8.82 -23.20 1.92
CA GLY A 11 8.64 -24.51 1.29
C GLY A 11 9.20 -24.53 -0.12
N LYS A 12 9.41 -25.74 -0.67
CA LYS A 12 9.96 -25.91 -2.03
C LYS A 12 9.05 -25.27 -3.09
N SER A 13 9.60 -24.95 -4.26
CA SER A 13 8.78 -24.49 -5.38
C SER A 13 7.73 -25.55 -5.75
N GLY A 14 6.52 -25.12 -6.13
CA GLY A 14 5.43 -26.01 -6.50
C GLY A 14 4.69 -26.70 -5.34
N THR A 15 5.03 -26.46 -4.07
CA THR A 15 4.33 -27.07 -2.92
C THR A 15 2.95 -26.46 -2.62
N GLY A 16 2.45 -25.56 -3.46
CA GLY A 16 1.12 -24.96 -3.29
C GLY A 16 1.03 -23.78 -2.31
N LYS A 17 2.15 -23.12 -1.97
CA LYS A 17 2.15 -21.94 -1.04
C LYS A 17 1.22 -20.83 -1.51
N THR A 18 1.32 -20.42 -2.78
CA THR A 18 0.46 -19.39 -3.37
C THR A 18 -1.01 -19.84 -3.39
N ALA A 19 -1.28 -21.11 -3.69
CA ALA A 19 -2.64 -21.67 -3.67
C ALA A 19 -3.24 -21.67 -2.25
N LEU A 20 -2.44 -21.97 -1.23
CA LEU A 20 -2.86 -21.89 0.18
C LEU A 20 -3.28 -20.47 0.54
N VAL A 21 -2.48 -19.47 0.17
CA VAL A 21 -2.79 -18.06 0.46
C VAL A 21 -4.03 -17.59 -0.31
N GLN A 22 -4.18 -17.97 -1.58
CA GLN A 22 -5.37 -17.64 -2.36
C GLN A 22 -6.65 -18.24 -1.75
N ASN A 23 -6.57 -19.47 -1.22
CA ASN A 23 -7.70 -20.08 -0.51
C ASN A 23 -8.03 -19.31 0.78
N LEU A 24 -7.02 -18.90 1.55
CA LEU A 24 -7.22 -18.05 2.73
C LEU A 24 -7.82 -16.69 2.36
N CYS A 25 -7.40 -16.11 1.23
CA CYS A 25 -7.94 -14.86 0.71
C CYS A 25 -9.47 -14.92 0.59
N SER A 26 -10.03 -15.99 0.02
CA SER A 26 -11.49 -16.09 -0.14
C SER A 26 -12.24 -16.04 1.21
N THR A 27 -11.63 -16.58 2.28
CA THR A 27 -12.18 -16.53 3.63
C THR A 27 -12.03 -15.14 4.25
N VAL A 28 -10.89 -14.49 4.03
CA VAL A 28 -10.62 -13.12 4.51
C VAL A 28 -11.50 -12.09 3.79
N SER A 29 -11.72 -12.22 2.48
CA SER A 29 -12.57 -11.33 1.69
C SER A 29 -14.04 -11.34 2.12
N ALA A 30 -14.49 -12.38 2.83
CA ALA A 30 -15.82 -12.41 3.48
C ALA A 30 -15.90 -11.51 4.73
N THR A 31 -14.78 -10.95 5.17
CA THR A 31 -14.69 -9.99 6.28
C THR A 31 -14.47 -8.57 5.74
N ASN A 32 -14.77 -7.53 6.55
CA ASN A 32 -14.55 -6.12 6.19
C ASN A 32 -13.04 -5.79 6.12
N SER A 33 -12.40 -6.21 5.04
CA SER A 33 -10.96 -6.20 4.84
C SER A 33 -10.59 -5.85 3.39
N PHE A 34 -9.36 -5.35 3.21
CA PHE A 34 -8.72 -5.29 1.91
C PHE A 34 -7.70 -6.43 1.82
N PHE A 35 -7.69 -7.11 0.69
CA PHE A 35 -6.64 -8.07 0.34
C PHE A 35 -5.92 -7.59 -0.90
N VAL A 36 -4.60 -7.46 -0.79
CA VAL A 36 -3.73 -7.10 -1.91
C VAL A 36 -2.47 -7.95 -1.90
N SER A 37 -1.92 -8.18 -3.09
CA SER A 37 -0.72 -8.99 -3.26
C SER A 37 0.33 -8.26 -4.08
N GLY A 38 1.57 -8.37 -3.63
CA GLY A 38 2.77 -7.98 -4.35
C GLY A 38 3.64 -9.20 -4.62
N LYS A 39 4.45 -9.13 -5.67
CA LYS A 39 5.41 -10.18 -6.01
C LYS A 39 6.76 -9.57 -6.31
N PHE A 40 7.81 -10.08 -5.67
CA PHE A 40 9.18 -9.71 -6.01
C PHE A 40 9.64 -10.46 -7.26
N ASP A 41 10.47 -9.79 -8.06
CA ASP A 41 11.00 -10.32 -9.32
C ASP A 41 12.52 -10.30 -9.26
N GLN A 42 13.13 -11.45 -9.56
CA GLN A 42 14.58 -11.61 -9.63
C GLN A 42 15.25 -10.59 -10.56
N MET A 43 14.56 -10.18 -11.63
CA MET A 43 15.09 -9.24 -12.63
C MET A 43 14.98 -7.77 -12.18
N LYS A 44 14.25 -7.48 -11.10
CA LYS A 44 13.97 -6.11 -10.63
C LYS A 44 14.56 -5.77 -9.26
N GLN A 45 15.58 -6.50 -8.81
CA GLN A 45 16.19 -6.27 -7.49
C GLN A 45 16.83 -4.88 -7.31
N SER A 46 17.16 -4.19 -8.41
CA SER A 46 17.67 -2.82 -8.37
C SER A 46 16.57 -1.77 -8.18
N GLU A 47 15.30 -2.14 -8.34
CA GLU A 47 14.15 -1.26 -8.18
C GLU A 47 13.54 -1.51 -6.79
N PRO A 48 13.63 -0.53 -5.87
CA PRO A 48 13.17 -0.73 -4.50
C PRO A 48 11.64 -0.77 -4.44
N TYR A 49 11.11 -1.52 -3.48
CA TYR A 49 9.68 -1.53 -3.12
C TYR A 49 8.72 -2.08 -4.18
N THR A 50 9.21 -2.69 -5.27
CA THR A 50 8.38 -3.15 -6.41
C THR A 50 7.12 -3.93 -6.02
N ALA A 51 7.25 -4.90 -5.12
CA ALA A 51 6.10 -5.70 -4.66
C ALA A 51 5.10 -4.85 -3.85
N PHE A 52 5.59 -3.98 -2.97
CA PHE A 52 4.75 -3.07 -2.18
C PHE A 52 4.00 -2.09 -3.09
N VAL A 53 4.70 -1.46 -4.03
CA VAL A 53 4.12 -0.52 -4.99
C VAL A 53 3.00 -1.17 -5.78
N THR A 54 3.25 -2.36 -6.33
CA THR A 54 2.24 -3.13 -7.06
C THR A 54 1.02 -3.42 -6.20
N ALA A 55 1.22 -3.86 -4.95
CA ALA A 55 0.13 -4.19 -4.05
C ALA A 55 -0.68 -2.94 -3.63
N PHE A 56 -0.01 -1.84 -3.35
CA PHE A 56 -0.64 -0.61 -2.87
C PHE A 56 -1.30 0.21 -3.98
N ASP A 57 -0.80 0.14 -5.21
CA ASP A 57 -1.50 0.70 -6.36
C ASP A 57 -2.82 -0.04 -6.61
N ARG A 58 -2.79 -1.38 -6.50
CA ARG A 58 -4.01 -2.20 -6.54
C ARG A 58 -4.96 -1.90 -5.37
N LEU A 59 -4.44 -1.63 -4.18
CA LEU A 59 -5.25 -1.23 -3.02
C LEU A 59 -6.06 0.05 -3.31
N CYS A 60 -5.39 1.05 -3.90
CA CYS A 60 -6.02 2.31 -4.30
C CYS A 60 -7.12 2.06 -5.34
N GLU A 61 -6.84 1.24 -6.35
CA GLU A 61 -7.81 0.88 -7.39
C GLU A 61 -9.06 0.20 -6.80
N ILE A 62 -8.89 -0.77 -5.90
CA ILE A 62 -9.99 -1.49 -5.24
C ILE A 62 -10.85 -0.51 -4.42
N ALA A 63 -10.22 0.32 -3.59
CA ALA A 63 -10.94 1.26 -2.74
C ALA A 63 -11.78 2.28 -3.56
N VAL A 64 -11.23 2.80 -4.66
CA VAL A 64 -11.98 3.70 -5.56
C VAL A 64 -13.09 2.95 -6.31
N SER A 65 -12.86 1.69 -6.69
CA SER A 65 -13.87 0.87 -7.38
C SER A 65 -15.04 0.54 -6.45
N ASN A 66 -14.76 0.21 -5.19
CA ASN A 66 -15.77 -0.04 -4.19
C ASN A 66 -16.65 1.17 -3.92
N GLU A 67 -16.08 2.38 -3.86
CA GLU A 67 -16.85 3.63 -3.73
C GLU A 67 -17.86 3.81 -4.86
N LYS A 68 -17.43 3.56 -6.11
CA LYS A 68 -18.27 3.77 -7.30
C LYS A 68 -19.38 2.73 -7.44
N SER A 69 -19.11 1.50 -7.02
CA SER A 69 -20.00 0.36 -7.28
C SER A 69 -20.88 -0.03 -6.08
N SER A 70 -20.54 0.39 -4.86
CA SER A 70 -21.24 -0.09 -3.67
C SER A 70 -22.45 0.77 -3.32
N ALA A 71 -23.60 0.12 -3.15
CA ALA A 71 -24.79 0.71 -2.53
C ALA A 71 -24.76 0.60 -0.98
N ASP A 72 -23.75 -0.06 -0.40
CA ASP A 72 -23.59 -0.18 1.05
C ASP A 72 -23.06 1.14 1.64
N LEU A 73 -23.88 1.78 2.48
CA LEU A 73 -23.53 3.02 3.18
C LEU A 73 -22.32 2.86 4.10
N ARG A 74 -22.09 1.68 4.66
CA ARG A 74 -20.92 1.40 5.49
C ARG A 74 -19.65 1.43 4.65
N GLU A 75 -19.70 0.82 3.47
CA GLU A 75 -18.58 0.83 2.52
C GLU A 75 -18.23 2.27 2.12
N GLN A 76 -19.24 3.05 1.73
CA GLN A 76 -19.06 4.45 1.35
C GLN A 76 -18.46 5.28 2.50
N SER A 77 -18.95 5.09 3.73
CA SER A 77 -18.45 5.79 4.92
C SER A 77 -16.98 5.45 5.20
N SER A 78 -16.60 4.18 5.10
CA SER A 78 -15.20 3.77 5.28
C SER A 78 -14.28 4.34 4.19
N ILE A 79 -14.70 4.38 2.92
CA ILE A 79 -13.87 5.01 1.87
C ILE A 79 -13.72 6.53 2.11
N LEU A 80 -14.77 7.22 2.55
CA LEU A 80 -14.68 8.65 2.90
C LEU A 80 -13.71 8.91 4.07
N ALA A 81 -13.75 8.07 5.10
CA ALA A 81 -12.82 8.15 6.22
C ALA A 81 -11.36 7.89 5.78
N ILE A 82 -11.13 6.91 4.90
CA ILE A 82 -9.81 6.66 4.29
C ILE A 82 -9.32 7.89 3.51
N LYS A 83 -10.17 8.49 2.66
CA LYS A 83 -9.83 9.73 1.94
C LYS A 83 -9.44 10.86 2.89
N SER A 84 -10.21 11.07 3.95
CA SER A 84 -9.92 12.08 4.97
C SER A 84 -8.58 11.82 5.66
N ALA A 85 -8.32 10.58 6.06
CA ALA A 85 -7.07 10.18 6.68
C ALA A 85 -5.86 10.35 5.73
N LEU A 86 -5.99 9.98 4.45
CA LEU A 86 -4.94 10.19 3.45
C LEU A 86 -4.63 11.68 3.28
N CYS A 87 -5.65 12.52 3.10
CA CYS A 87 -5.48 13.97 2.99
C CYS A 87 -4.79 14.57 4.23
N SER A 88 -5.16 14.12 5.42
CA SER A 88 -4.58 14.60 6.69
C SER A 88 -3.17 14.11 6.93
N ASN A 89 -2.87 12.85 6.62
CA ASN A 89 -1.61 12.21 7.03
C ASN A 89 -0.49 12.39 5.99
N ILE A 90 -0.83 12.47 4.71
CA ILE A 90 0.16 12.51 3.62
C ILE A 90 -0.15 13.56 2.54
N GLY A 91 -1.28 14.27 2.58
CA GLY A 91 -1.73 15.15 1.50
C GLY A 91 -0.70 16.20 1.07
N SER A 92 -0.07 16.89 2.03
CA SER A 92 0.94 17.93 1.76
C SER A 92 2.17 17.44 1.02
N GLU A 93 2.45 16.14 1.07
CA GLU A 93 3.63 15.51 0.47
C GLU A 93 3.26 14.31 -0.40
N SER A 94 2.00 14.29 -0.85
CA SER A 94 1.42 13.19 -1.61
C SER A 94 2.20 12.88 -2.88
N ALA A 95 2.82 13.90 -3.50
CA ALA A 95 3.64 13.78 -4.70
C ALA A 95 4.71 12.67 -4.61
N LEU A 96 5.39 12.54 -3.47
CA LEU A 96 6.43 11.53 -3.27
C LEU A 96 5.90 10.10 -3.38
N LEU A 97 4.64 9.88 -3.03
CA LEU A 97 3.99 8.57 -3.17
C LEU A 97 3.23 8.43 -4.48
N THR A 98 2.59 9.49 -5.00
CA THR A 98 1.79 9.40 -6.23
C THR A 98 2.63 9.19 -7.49
N ASP A 99 3.89 9.61 -7.48
CA ASP A 99 4.82 9.33 -8.58
C ASP A 99 5.12 7.83 -8.74
N ILE A 100 4.99 7.07 -7.65
CA ILE A 100 5.32 5.64 -7.60
C ILE A 100 4.04 4.78 -7.49
N ILE A 101 2.98 5.28 -6.86
CA ILE A 101 1.67 4.64 -6.68
C ILE A 101 0.61 5.51 -7.40
N PRO A 102 0.46 5.41 -8.74
CA PRO A 102 -0.33 6.37 -9.51
C PRO A 102 -1.80 6.47 -9.08
N ASN A 103 -2.43 5.35 -8.73
CA ASN A 103 -3.84 5.32 -8.33
C ASN A 103 -4.11 6.03 -6.99
N LEU A 104 -3.07 6.31 -6.20
CA LEU A 104 -3.21 7.11 -4.97
C LEU A 104 -3.65 8.56 -5.28
N SER A 105 -3.32 9.10 -6.45
CA SER A 105 -3.73 10.44 -6.87
C SER A 105 -5.26 10.62 -6.90
N LEU A 106 -6.02 9.54 -7.10
CA LEU A 106 -7.48 9.54 -7.14
C LEU A 106 -8.13 9.95 -5.80
N PHE A 107 -7.38 9.91 -4.70
CA PHE A 107 -7.88 10.25 -3.36
C PHE A 107 -7.79 11.74 -3.02
N PHE A 108 -6.89 12.48 -3.67
CA PHE A 108 -6.62 13.89 -3.35
C PHE A 108 -7.37 14.90 -4.25
N GLY A 109 -7.92 14.44 -5.38
CA GLY A 109 -8.55 15.32 -6.38
C GLY A 109 -7.60 16.38 -6.94
N ASN A 110 -8.15 17.45 -7.54
CA ASN A 110 -7.35 18.56 -8.08
C ASN A 110 -6.75 19.49 -7.01
N GLN A 111 -6.93 19.18 -5.72
CA GLN A 111 -6.72 20.12 -4.62
C GLN A 111 -5.25 20.30 -4.19
N GLN A 112 -4.34 19.42 -4.60
CA GLN A 112 -2.96 19.45 -4.12
C GLN A 112 -1.97 19.15 -5.25
N LYS A 113 -1.78 20.13 -6.14
CA LYS A 113 -0.47 20.26 -6.78
C LYS A 113 0.45 20.93 -5.76
N PRO A 114 1.55 20.29 -5.33
CA PRO A 114 2.54 20.97 -4.51
C PRO A 114 3.03 22.20 -5.29
N SER A 115 3.07 23.35 -4.63
CA SER A 115 3.75 24.51 -5.17
C SER A 115 5.20 24.12 -5.40
N ILE A 116 5.70 24.32 -6.61
CA ILE A 116 7.03 23.93 -7.12
C ILE A 116 8.17 24.73 -6.40
N ASN A 117 7.83 25.46 -5.34
CA ASN A 117 8.68 26.39 -4.61
C ASN A 117 8.81 26.00 -3.13
N ASP A 118 8.81 24.70 -2.80
CA ASP A 118 9.18 24.27 -1.45
C ASP A 118 10.73 24.21 -1.34
N PRO A 119 11.36 25.05 -0.51
CA PRO A 119 12.82 25.13 -0.37
C PRO A 119 13.46 23.87 0.24
N SER A 120 12.69 22.82 0.53
CA SER A 120 13.19 21.51 0.96
C SER A 120 13.74 20.62 -0.18
N ALA A 121 13.79 21.08 -1.43
CA ALA A 121 14.26 20.29 -2.57
C ALA A 121 15.76 19.87 -2.56
N SER A 122 16.52 20.21 -1.51
CA SER A 122 17.91 19.78 -1.29
C SER A 122 18.04 18.82 -0.10
N ILE A 123 17.12 17.85 0.01
CA ILE A 123 17.21 16.78 1.00
C ILE A 123 18.18 15.69 0.49
N GLY A 124 19.21 15.36 1.28
CA GLY A 124 20.13 14.27 0.94
C GLY A 124 19.43 12.90 0.86
N TYR A 125 19.97 11.97 0.05
CA TYR A 125 19.38 10.66 -0.25
C TYR A 125 18.86 9.87 0.97
N LYS A 126 19.60 9.86 2.08
CA LYS A 126 19.20 9.15 3.31
C LYS A 126 17.93 9.73 3.93
N THR A 127 17.80 11.05 3.89
CA THR A 127 16.62 11.74 4.41
C THR A 127 15.42 11.56 3.47
N ALA A 128 15.66 11.47 2.14
CA ALA A 128 14.61 11.15 1.17
C ALA A 128 14.04 9.73 1.38
N LYS A 129 14.89 8.72 1.59
CA LYS A 129 14.45 7.36 1.94
C LYS A 129 13.64 7.32 3.23
N ASN A 130 14.17 7.88 4.31
CA ASN A 130 13.46 7.92 5.59
C ASN A 130 12.10 8.63 5.47
N ARG A 131 12.02 9.66 4.61
CA ARG A 131 10.78 10.37 4.35
C ARG A 131 9.79 9.52 3.58
N PHE A 132 10.24 8.81 2.55
CA PHE A 132 9.43 7.86 1.81
C PHE A 132 8.89 6.75 2.72
N ASP A 133 9.75 6.10 3.51
CA ASP A 133 9.35 5.03 4.44
C ASP A 133 8.32 5.54 5.47
N PHE A 134 8.51 6.77 5.97
CA PHE A 134 7.54 7.41 6.85
C PHE A 134 6.19 7.63 6.16
N LEU A 135 6.18 8.22 4.97
CA LEU A 135 4.94 8.49 4.23
C LEU A 135 4.22 7.18 3.86
N LEU A 136 4.95 6.15 3.48
CA LEU A 136 4.39 4.84 3.16
C LEU A 136 3.71 4.20 4.40
N ARG A 137 4.32 4.32 5.58
CA ARG A 137 3.69 3.89 6.85
C ARG A 137 2.42 4.69 7.16
N GLN A 138 2.42 5.99 6.90
CA GLN A 138 1.22 6.83 7.07
C GLN A 138 0.12 6.46 6.06
N PHE A 139 0.48 6.19 4.81
CA PHE A 139 -0.41 5.66 3.79
C PHE A 139 -1.10 4.38 4.28
N VAL A 140 -0.33 3.38 4.73
CA VAL A 140 -0.89 2.11 5.24
C VAL A 140 -1.84 2.36 6.42
N ARG A 141 -1.44 3.21 7.37
CA ARG A 141 -2.28 3.55 8.53
C ARG A 141 -3.62 4.17 8.15
N SER A 142 -3.66 4.98 7.10
CA SER A 142 -4.91 5.59 6.62
C SER A 142 -5.93 4.57 6.13
N PHE A 143 -5.49 3.42 5.63
CA PHE A 143 -6.40 2.31 5.27
C PHE A 143 -6.77 1.45 6.47
N CYS A 144 -5.79 1.17 7.34
CA CYS A 144 -5.96 0.29 8.50
C CYS A 144 -6.85 0.86 9.63
N GLY A 145 -7.21 2.14 9.58
CA GLY A 145 -8.16 2.74 10.52
C GLY A 145 -9.60 2.24 10.32
N GLU A 146 -9.95 1.89 9.09
CA GLU A 146 -11.33 1.56 8.71
C GLU A 146 -11.53 0.06 8.42
N LYS A 147 -10.51 -0.58 7.84
CA LYS A 147 -10.56 -1.98 7.42
C LYS A 147 -9.27 -2.71 7.75
N THR A 148 -9.35 -4.02 7.93
CA THR A 148 -8.15 -4.84 8.05
C THR A 148 -7.45 -4.89 6.69
N LEU A 149 -6.17 -4.59 6.64
CA LEU A 149 -5.35 -4.76 5.44
C LEU A 149 -4.58 -6.08 5.53
N VAL A 150 -4.82 -6.98 4.58
CA VAL A 150 -4.03 -8.19 4.38
C VAL A 150 -3.17 -8.00 3.15
N LEU A 151 -1.86 -7.90 3.39
CA LEU A 151 -0.84 -7.78 2.36
C LEU A 151 -0.12 -9.13 2.20
N PHE A 152 -0.19 -9.70 1.01
CA PHE A 152 0.58 -10.88 0.65
C PHE A 152 1.79 -10.49 -0.21
N LEU A 153 2.98 -10.92 0.18
CA LEU A 153 4.21 -10.70 -0.58
C LEU A 153 4.79 -12.05 -1.01
N ASP A 154 4.81 -12.31 -2.32
CA ASP A 154 5.35 -13.54 -2.89
C ASP A 154 6.81 -13.37 -3.30
N ASP A 155 7.53 -14.50 -3.33
CA ASP A 155 8.94 -14.59 -3.72
C ASP A 155 9.89 -13.67 -2.92
N LEU A 156 9.72 -13.58 -1.59
CA LEU A 156 10.56 -12.78 -0.68
C LEU A 156 12.08 -13.01 -0.83
N GLN A 157 12.51 -14.18 -1.33
CA GLN A 157 13.93 -14.44 -1.62
C GLN A 157 14.52 -13.48 -2.68
N TRP A 158 13.67 -12.82 -3.46
CA TRP A 158 14.06 -11.82 -4.46
C TRP A 158 13.82 -10.38 -4.01
N ALA A 159 13.46 -10.16 -2.74
CA ALA A 159 13.24 -8.82 -2.21
C ALA A 159 14.53 -8.00 -2.18
N ASP A 160 14.41 -6.73 -2.54
CA ASP A 160 15.47 -5.75 -2.35
C ASP A 160 15.64 -5.39 -0.86
N VAL A 161 16.82 -4.87 -0.49
CA VAL A 161 17.14 -4.54 0.90
C VAL A 161 16.20 -3.49 1.48
N ALA A 162 15.80 -2.49 0.69
CA ALA A 162 14.94 -1.42 1.18
C ALA A 162 13.53 -1.95 1.50
N SER A 163 13.00 -2.86 0.68
CA SER A 163 11.75 -3.58 0.96
C SER A 163 11.81 -4.41 2.23
N LEU A 164 12.92 -5.11 2.49
CA LEU A 164 13.06 -5.92 3.70
C LEU A 164 13.12 -5.06 4.97
N GLU A 165 13.70 -3.86 4.90
CA GLU A 165 13.73 -2.90 6.03
C GLU A 165 12.37 -2.29 6.37
N LEU A 166 11.36 -2.42 5.49
CA LEU A 166 10.00 -1.96 5.76
C LEU A 166 9.16 -2.94 6.58
N LEU A 167 9.51 -4.24 6.56
CA LEU A 167 8.83 -5.30 7.30
C LEU A 167 9.18 -5.26 8.79
#